data_AF-A0A1R3JI17-F1
#
_entry.id   AF-A0A1R3JI17-F1
#
_cell.length_a   1.000
_cell.length_b   1.000
_cell.length_c   1.000
_cell.angle_alpha   90.00
_cell.angle_beta   90.00
_cell.angle_gamma   90.00
#
_symmetry.space_group_name_H-M   'P 1'
#
loop_
_entity.id
_entity.type
_entity.pdbx_description
1 polymer ?
#
loop_
_entity_poly.entity_id
_entity_poly.type
_entity_poly.pdbx_seq_one_letter_code
_entity_poly.pdbx_strand_id
1 'polypeptide(L)'
;MGVAIASTIDDPVSNFASVLSLKEERGVPDLLHQLQQYPYGTQDLDTSISTCRHPAVVVNGVCYDCRRKIENEDTYGLQFSYLHMGLKLSRSEIDRLRCLESKKRLSQKKLHLVLDIDSTLLQSFPSKQASELVLSKNDKDTKDLGWGVVKLRPMVSEFLEKASAMFEMYLYTLGTRSYANKIAKILDPPGVCFNNRIISRDDNPYGVKSKTLDLVLGEESNTLILDDNPEVWPDHLRNLILIKEFVFTGTETDETEMNTPILGEILKVLQTIHSLFFQQEVGCRDVRKLARKVRSNVLRGCNLYMKKVENSELWDAAKAMGATCCSELNSSVTHLVSCMRGSKDYNWGVENKKFLVHESWIVEAYYLWQRLPEENYSYIIDQSTEF
;
A
#
# COMPACT_ATOMS: atom_id res chain seq x y z
N MET A 1 39.83 -74.86 -1.81
CA MET A 1 40.09 -74.92 -3.27
C MET A 1 39.02 -74.10 -3.95
N GLY A 2 39.42 -73.19 -4.86
CA GLY A 2 38.55 -72.25 -5.58
C GLY A 2 37.44 -72.92 -6.39
N VAL A 3 36.49 -72.21 -6.97
CA VAL A 3 36.69 -71.14 -7.96
C VAL A 3 35.53 -70.13 -7.90
N ALA A 4 35.88 -68.86 -8.14
CA ALA A 4 34.98 -67.74 -8.34
C ALA A 4 34.36 -67.73 -9.75
N ILE A 5 33.10 -67.32 -9.88
CA ILE A 5 32.59 -66.70 -11.11
C ILE A 5 31.68 -65.55 -10.71
N ALA A 6 32.10 -64.34 -11.05
CA ALA A 6 31.30 -63.13 -11.00
C ALA A 6 30.42 -63.05 -12.25
N SER A 7 29.17 -62.62 -12.09
CA SER A 7 28.43 -61.95 -13.16
C SER A 7 27.44 -60.97 -12.56
N THR A 8 27.83 -59.70 -12.66
CA THR A 8 27.03 -58.50 -12.47
C THR A 8 25.86 -58.44 -13.45
N ILE A 9 24.64 -58.29 -12.94
CA ILE A 9 23.56 -57.60 -13.64
C ILE A 9 22.85 -56.75 -12.58
N ASP A 10 23.21 -55.47 -12.55
CA ASP A 10 22.43 -54.43 -11.88
C ASP A 10 21.14 -54.24 -12.66
N ASP A 11 19.99 -54.45 -12.02
CA ASP A 11 18.67 -54.03 -12.51
C ASP A 11 18.44 -52.56 -12.13
N PRO A 12 18.37 -51.60 -13.07
CA PRO A 12 18.08 -50.21 -12.76
C PRO A 12 16.59 -49.93 -13.04
N VAL A 13 15.69 -50.61 -12.33
CA VAL A 13 14.24 -50.31 -12.42
C VAL A 13 13.61 -50.29 -11.03
N SER A 14 14.09 -49.39 -10.16
CA SER A 14 13.33 -49.09 -8.94
C SER A 14 13.59 -47.71 -8.31
N ASN A 15 14.16 -46.73 -9.03
CA ASN A 15 14.46 -45.42 -8.41
C ASN A 15 14.08 -44.17 -9.23
N PHE A 16 13.06 -44.28 -10.08
CA PHE A 16 12.53 -43.14 -10.86
C PHE A 16 11.08 -42.78 -10.52
N ALA A 17 10.69 -42.95 -9.26
CA ALA A 17 9.35 -42.59 -8.77
C ALA A 17 9.34 -41.57 -7.61
N SER A 18 10.45 -40.87 -7.34
CA SER A 18 10.52 -39.86 -6.26
C SER A 18 10.97 -38.47 -6.68
N VAL A 19 11.25 -38.23 -7.97
CA VAL A 19 11.62 -36.90 -8.48
C VAL A 19 10.60 -36.51 -9.52
N LEU A 20 9.57 -35.73 -9.12
CA LEU A 20 8.78 -34.77 -9.94
C LEU A 20 7.32 -34.52 -9.50
N SER A 21 6.88 -34.92 -8.29
CA SER A 21 5.49 -34.67 -7.82
C SER A 21 5.31 -33.55 -6.77
N LEU A 22 6.21 -32.55 -6.69
CA LEU A 22 6.11 -31.41 -5.74
C LEU A 22 6.33 -30.04 -6.41
N LYS A 23 6.01 -29.90 -7.70
CA LYS A 23 6.25 -28.63 -8.43
C LYS A 23 5.30 -27.48 -8.00
N GLU A 24 4.19 -27.77 -7.33
CA GLU A 24 3.10 -26.79 -7.09
C GLU A 24 3.19 -26.00 -5.77
N GLU A 25 3.96 -26.44 -4.77
CA GLU A 25 4.01 -25.81 -3.44
C GLU A 25 5.13 -24.76 -3.26
N ARG A 26 5.99 -24.57 -4.26
CA ARG A 26 7.14 -23.66 -4.16
C ARG A 26 6.72 -22.20 -4.23
N GLY A 27 7.10 -21.43 -3.20
CA GLY A 27 6.77 -20.01 -3.06
C GLY A 27 7.85 -19.08 -3.62
N VAL A 28 7.75 -17.78 -3.31
CA VAL A 28 8.72 -16.77 -3.78
C VAL A 28 10.17 -17.05 -3.34
N PRO A 29 10.45 -17.47 -2.09
CA PRO A 29 11.82 -17.76 -1.66
C PRO A 29 12.49 -18.87 -2.48
N ASP A 30 11.76 -19.94 -2.80
CA ASP A 30 12.27 -21.05 -3.58
C ASP A 30 12.57 -20.61 -5.02
N LEU A 31 11.67 -19.82 -5.62
CA LEU A 31 11.89 -19.22 -6.93
C LEU A 31 13.17 -18.37 -6.94
N LEU A 32 13.35 -17.50 -5.95
CA LEU A 32 14.54 -16.64 -5.86
C LEU A 32 15.83 -17.44 -5.69
N HIS A 33 15.82 -18.45 -4.83
CA HIS A 33 16.97 -19.34 -4.64
C HIS A 33 17.33 -20.09 -5.93
N GLN A 34 16.32 -20.54 -6.69
CA GLN A 34 16.49 -21.17 -7.99
C GLN A 34 17.03 -20.21 -9.06
N LEU A 35 16.62 -18.94 -9.02
CA LEU A 35 17.10 -17.91 -9.94
C LEU A 35 18.56 -17.51 -9.66
N GLN A 36 19.01 -17.55 -8.40
CA GLN A 36 20.41 -17.31 -8.05
C GLN A 36 21.36 -18.37 -8.64
N GLN A 37 20.87 -19.60 -8.80
CA GLN A 37 21.62 -20.71 -9.39
C GLN A 37 21.49 -20.77 -10.91
N TYR A 38 20.76 -19.83 -11.53
CA TYR A 38 20.52 -19.81 -12.96
C TYR A 38 21.80 -19.43 -13.71
N PRO A 39 22.38 -20.33 -14.52
CA PRO A 39 23.60 -20.01 -15.25
C PRO A 39 23.33 -18.92 -16.30
N TYR A 40 24.13 -17.85 -16.25
CA TYR A 40 24.15 -16.81 -17.29
C TYR A 40 24.85 -17.36 -18.54
N GLY A 41 24.08 -17.68 -19.57
CA GLY A 41 24.61 -18.09 -20.86
C GLY A 41 23.67 -19.02 -21.61
N THR A 42 23.53 -18.79 -22.92
CA THR A 42 22.96 -19.77 -23.86
C THR A 42 23.93 -20.95 -23.94
N GLN A 43 23.75 -21.95 -23.09
CA GLN A 43 24.28 -23.27 -23.44
C GLN A 43 23.40 -23.81 -24.56
N ASP A 44 24.02 -24.08 -25.70
CA ASP A 44 23.41 -24.91 -26.75
C ASP A 44 22.93 -26.20 -26.10
N LEU A 45 21.60 -26.41 -26.07
CA LEU A 45 21.02 -27.59 -25.44
C LEU A 45 19.98 -28.23 -26.34
N ASP A 46 20.36 -29.45 -26.73
CA ASP A 46 19.56 -30.67 -26.76
C ASP A 46 18.11 -30.51 -27.21
N THR A 47 17.88 -30.93 -28.44
CA THR A 47 16.61 -30.93 -29.18
C THR A 47 15.54 -31.88 -28.62
N SER A 48 15.77 -32.53 -27.47
CA SER A 48 15.01 -33.73 -27.06
C SER A 48 14.03 -33.60 -25.88
N ILE A 49 13.69 -32.41 -25.37
CA ILE A 49 12.60 -32.27 -24.37
C ILE A 49 11.36 -31.60 -25.00
N SER A 50 10.40 -32.44 -25.39
CA SER A 50 9.18 -32.08 -26.12
C SER A 50 7.98 -31.68 -25.23
N THR A 51 8.20 -31.12 -24.02
CA THR A 51 7.10 -30.85 -23.06
C THR A 51 6.89 -29.39 -22.64
N CYS A 52 7.67 -28.41 -23.12
CA CYS A 52 7.48 -27.04 -22.66
C CYS A 52 6.22 -26.38 -23.27
N ARG A 53 5.21 -26.11 -22.44
CA ARG A 53 3.97 -25.38 -22.81
C ARG A 53 4.09 -23.84 -22.63
N HIS A 54 5.28 -23.27 -22.87
CA HIS A 54 5.64 -21.83 -22.74
C HIS A 54 5.58 -21.25 -21.30
N PRO A 55 6.31 -20.15 -21.00
CA PRO A 55 7.08 -20.05 -19.75
C PRO A 55 6.40 -19.33 -18.58
N ALA A 56 5.93 -20.08 -17.58
CA ALA A 56 5.47 -19.50 -16.31
C ALA A 56 6.44 -18.43 -15.74
N VAL A 57 7.75 -18.68 -15.89
CA VAL A 57 8.87 -17.86 -15.46
C VAL A 57 9.82 -17.58 -16.64
N VAL A 58 10.08 -16.29 -16.91
CA VAL A 58 11.01 -15.81 -17.94
C VAL A 58 12.08 -14.95 -17.29
N VAL A 59 13.34 -15.12 -17.71
CA VAL A 59 14.47 -14.33 -17.22
C VAL A 59 15.26 -13.81 -18.42
N ASN A 60 15.37 -12.49 -18.56
CA ASN A 60 16.10 -11.83 -19.66
C ASN A 60 15.67 -12.35 -21.05
N GLY A 61 14.35 -12.42 -21.28
CA GLY A 61 13.78 -12.89 -22.54
C GLY A 61 13.88 -14.40 -22.81
N VAL A 62 14.37 -15.19 -21.84
CA VAL A 62 14.54 -16.64 -21.98
C VAL A 62 13.64 -17.40 -21.01
N CYS A 63 12.96 -18.44 -21.51
CA CYS A 63 12.18 -19.36 -20.68
C CYS A 63 13.09 -20.05 -19.65
N TYR A 64 12.70 -19.99 -18.37
CA TYR A 64 13.44 -20.65 -17.29
C TYR A 64 13.55 -22.18 -17.49
N ASP A 65 12.46 -22.82 -17.94
CA ASP A 65 12.38 -24.28 -18.06
C ASP A 65 13.05 -24.84 -19.32
N CYS A 66 12.77 -24.28 -20.50
CA CYS A 66 13.22 -24.84 -21.79
C CYS A 66 14.36 -24.08 -22.45
N ARG A 67 14.81 -22.96 -21.86
CA ARG A 67 15.95 -22.16 -22.34
C ARG A 67 15.80 -21.55 -23.73
N ARG A 68 14.60 -21.57 -24.30
CA ARG A 68 14.29 -20.89 -25.58
C ARG A 68 13.97 -19.42 -25.35
N LYS A 69 14.40 -18.59 -26.29
CA LYS A 69 14.05 -17.16 -26.34
C LYS A 69 12.56 -16.98 -26.60
N ILE A 70 11.97 -15.96 -25.99
CA ILE A 70 10.56 -15.60 -26.18
C ILE A 70 10.47 -14.59 -27.32
N GLU A 71 9.71 -14.95 -28.36
CA GLU A 71 9.56 -14.13 -29.57
C GLU A 71 8.79 -12.83 -29.30
N ASN A 72 7.86 -12.84 -28.35
CA ASN A 72 7.00 -11.70 -27.98
C ASN A 72 7.29 -11.19 -26.56
N GLU A 73 8.57 -10.99 -26.23
CA GLU A 73 9.00 -10.62 -24.87
C GLU A 73 8.27 -9.38 -24.31
N ASP A 74 8.02 -8.36 -25.15
CA ASP A 74 7.42 -7.08 -24.71
C ASP A 74 5.95 -7.21 -24.30
N THR A 75 5.23 -8.19 -24.83
CA THR A 75 3.82 -8.43 -24.51
C THR A 75 3.64 -9.60 -23.53
N TYR A 76 4.73 -10.27 -23.16
CA TYR A 76 4.70 -11.46 -22.32
C TYR A 76 4.80 -11.13 -20.83
N GLY A 77 3.74 -11.48 -20.08
CA GLY A 77 3.76 -11.45 -18.63
C GLY A 77 3.91 -10.06 -18.03
N LEU A 78 4.22 -10.01 -16.74
CA LEU A 78 4.53 -8.77 -16.02
C LEU A 78 5.94 -8.82 -15.46
N GLN A 79 6.57 -7.66 -15.37
CA GLN A 79 7.94 -7.52 -14.90
C GLN A 79 8.00 -7.50 -13.37
N PHE A 80 8.75 -8.45 -12.80
CA PHE A 80 9.04 -8.56 -11.37
C PHE A 80 10.54 -8.32 -11.11
N SER A 81 11.09 -7.34 -11.82
CA SER A 81 12.49 -6.93 -11.74
C SER A 81 12.92 -6.52 -10.32
N TYR A 82 11.99 -6.06 -9.49
CA TYR A 82 12.19 -5.80 -8.07
C TYR A 82 12.56 -7.07 -7.25
N LEU A 83 12.11 -8.25 -7.69
CA LEU A 83 12.46 -9.53 -7.06
C LEU A 83 13.78 -10.09 -7.60
N HIS A 84 13.93 -10.10 -8.93
CA HIS A 84 15.14 -10.55 -9.61
C HIS A 84 15.24 -9.85 -10.97
N MET A 85 16.42 -9.33 -11.32
CA MET A 85 16.56 -8.50 -12.50
C MET A 85 16.26 -9.27 -13.80
N GLY A 86 15.37 -8.71 -14.62
CA GLY A 86 14.93 -9.32 -15.88
C GLY A 86 13.88 -10.42 -15.71
N LEU A 87 13.37 -10.63 -14.49
CA LEU A 87 12.29 -11.57 -14.22
C LEU A 87 10.97 -11.06 -14.80
N LYS A 88 10.32 -11.88 -15.61
CA LYS A 88 8.93 -11.74 -16.03
C LYS A 88 8.14 -12.97 -15.65
N LEU A 89 6.94 -12.78 -15.14
CA LEU A 89 6.04 -13.84 -14.72
C LEU A 89 4.75 -13.83 -15.56
N SER A 90 4.30 -15.02 -15.94
CA SER A 90 2.98 -15.18 -16.56
C SER A 90 1.85 -14.88 -15.55
N ARG A 91 0.66 -14.52 -16.04
CA ARG A 91 -0.51 -14.29 -15.15
C ARG A 91 -0.83 -15.50 -14.27
N SER A 92 -0.82 -16.71 -14.84
CA SER A 92 -1.07 -17.94 -14.09
C SER A 92 -0.04 -18.18 -12.99
N GLU A 93 1.22 -17.82 -13.21
CA GLU A 93 2.27 -17.96 -12.21
C GLU A 93 2.16 -16.91 -11.11
N ILE A 94 1.78 -15.68 -11.47
CA ILE A 94 1.47 -14.62 -10.50
C ILE A 94 0.31 -15.05 -9.60
N ASP A 95 -0.76 -15.59 -10.16
CA ASP A 95 -1.92 -16.05 -9.40
C ASP A 95 -1.57 -17.24 -8.49
N ARG A 96 -0.73 -18.17 -8.97
CA ARG A 96 -0.20 -19.27 -8.16
C ARG A 96 0.61 -18.75 -6.97
N LEU A 97 1.57 -17.85 -7.22
CA LEU A 97 2.41 -17.26 -6.17
C LEU A 97 1.58 -16.43 -5.18
N ARG A 98 0.59 -15.66 -5.64
CA ARG A 98 -0.33 -14.92 -4.78
C ARG A 98 -1.09 -15.82 -3.83
N CYS A 99 -1.61 -16.93 -4.33
CA CYS A 99 -2.34 -17.89 -3.51
C CYS A 99 -1.43 -18.47 -2.41
N LEU A 100 -0.19 -18.84 -2.76
CA LEU A 100 0.79 -19.38 -1.81
C LEU A 100 1.24 -18.35 -0.77
N GLU A 101 1.65 -17.16 -1.18
CA GLU A 101 2.09 -16.11 -0.26
C GLU A 101 0.95 -15.65 0.64
N SER A 102 -0.28 -15.53 0.11
CA SER A 102 -1.46 -15.21 0.92
C SER A 102 -1.76 -16.27 1.95
N LYS A 103 -1.79 -17.56 1.58
CA LYS A 103 -1.97 -18.66 2.54
C LYS A 103 -0.90 -18.65 3.63
N LYS A 104 0.36 -18.42 3.24
CA LYS A 104 1.49 -18.34 4.17
C LYS A 104 1.39 -17.15 5.13
N ARG A 105 1.04 -15.95 4.66
CA ARG A 105 0.89 -14.77 5.53
C ARG A 105 -0.33 -14.91 6.44
N LEU A 106 -1.45 -15.43 5.93
CA LEU A 106 -2.64 -15.68 6.73
C LEU A 106 -2.38 -16.68 7.87
N SER A 107 -1.58 -17.74 7.66
CA SER A 107 -1.23 -18.68 8.73
C SER A 107 -0.36 -18.04 9.82
N GLN A 108 0.37 -16.98 9.48
CA GLN A 108 1.16 -16.15 10.39
C GLN A 108 0.34 -14.99 11.01
N LYS A 109 -0.97 -14.94 10.77
CA LYS A 109 -1.84 -13.81 11.12
C LYS A 109 -1.36 -12.47 10.54
N LYS A 110 -0.84 -12.48 9.32
CA LYS A 110 -0.46 -11.28 8.57
C LYS A 110 -1.34 -11.04 7.35
N LEU A 111 -1.57 -9.76 7.06
CA LEU A 111 -2.14 -9.25 5.82
C LEU A 111 -1.03 -8.64 4.94
N HIS A 112 -1.36 -8.00 3.82
CA HIS A 112 -0.41 -7.23 3.01
C HIS A 112 -0.72 -5.74 3.10
N LEU A 113 0.32 -4.91 3.10
CA LEU A 113 0.20 -3.46 3.11
C LEU A 113 1.14 -2.87 2.05
N VAL A 114 0.58 -2.14 1.10
CA VAL A 114 1.32 -1.38 0.10
C VAL A 114 1.41 0.06 0.58
N LEU A 115 2.63 0.58 0.66
CA LEU A 115 2.91 1.94 1.11
C LEU A 115 3.49 2.74 -0.06
N ASP A 116 2.88 3.88 -0.34
CA ASP A 116 3.57 4.91 -1.11
C ASP A 116 4.72 5.55 -0.31
N ILE A 117 5.60 6.30 -0.97
CA ILE A 117 6.73 6.99 -0.38
C ILE A 117 6.50 8.50 -0.32
N ASP A 118 6.32 9.12 -1.48
CA ASP A 118 6.43 10.56 -1.69
C ASP A 118 5.13 11.22 -1.26
N SER A 119 5.17 12.21 -0.37
CA SER A 119 3.98 12.81 0.25
C SER A 119 3.14 11.85 1.12
N THR A 120 3.47 10.56 1.18
CA THR A 120 2.84 9.60 2.12
C THR A 120 3.69 9.37 3.37
N LEU A 121 4.94 8.90 3.23
CA LEU A 121 5.84 8.57 4.35
C LEU A 121 6.93 9.61 4.58
N LEU A 122 7.22 10.44 3.58
CA LEU A 122 8.22 11.48 3.62
C LEU A 122 7.98 12.50 2.50
N GLN A 123 8.68 13.62 2.55
CA GLN A 123 8.76 14.57 1.46
C GLN A 123 10.22 14.74 1.02
N SER A 124 10.45 14.76 -0.29
CA SER A 124 11.78 14.94 -0.88
C SER A 124 11.97 16.35 -1.42
N PHE A 125 13.17 16.90 -1.23
CA PHE A 125 13.54 18.26 -1.60
C PHE A 125 14.85 18.24 -2.40
N PRO A 126 14.93 18.90 -3.57
CA PRO A 126 16.19 19.18 -4.22
C PRO A 126 17.12 20.01 -3.31
N SER A 127 18.44 19.84 -3.43
CA SER A 127 19.42 20.48 -2.52
C SER A 127 19.27 22.00 -2.38
N LYS A 128 18.91 22.70 -3.48
CA LYS A 128 18.68 24.15 -3.47
C LYS A 128 17.51 24.53 -2.55
N GLN A 129 16.36 23.89 -2.74
CA GLN A 129 15.16 24.14 -1.94
C GLN A 129 15.35 23.75 -0.47
N ALA A 130 16.05 22.64 -0.21
CA ALA A 130 16.37 22.23 1.17
C ALA A 130 17.22 23.26 1.92
N SER A 131 18.10 23.96 1.21
CA SER A 131 18.95 25.02 1.77
C SER A 131 18.14 26.28 2.07
N GLU A 132 17.18 26.63 1.21
CA GLU A 132 16.25 27.74 1.41
C GLU A 132 15.31 27.50 2.60
N LEU A 133 14.87 26.26 2.82
CA LEU A 133 14.04 25.86 3.96
C LEU A 133 14.81 25.69 5.27
N VAL A 134 16.13 25.94 5.27
CA VAL A 134 17.02 25.80 6.45
C VAL A 134 16.83 24.46 7.16
N LEU A 135 16.68 23.38 6.38
CA LEU A 135 16.52 22.04 6.92
C LEU A 135 17.75 21.65 7.73
N SER A 136 17.58 21.61 9.05
CA SER A 136 18.67 21.31 9.98
C SER A 136 19.14 19.87 9.80
N LYS A 137 20.43 19.68 9.55
CA LYS A 137 21.04 18.33 9.55
C LYS A 137 21.04 17.66 10.93
N ASN A 138 20.78 18.43 11.99
CA ASN A 138 20.66 17.90 13.36
C ASN A 138 19.23 17.40 13.67
N ASP A 139 18.26 17.67 12.81
CA ASP A 139 16.93 17.09 12.92
C ASP A 139 16.99 15.59 12.57
N LYS A 140 16.56 14.77 13.54
CA LYS A 140 16.56 13.31 13.41
C LYS A 140 15.74 12.81 12.21
N ASP A 141 14.72 13.57 11.82
CA ASP A 141 13.78 13.21 10.76
C ASP A 141 14.18 13.82 9.40
N THR A 142 15.31 14.55 9.33
CA THR A 142 15.87 15.08 8.10
C THR A 142 17.07 14.23 7.65
N LYS A 143 17.07 13.73 6.40
CA LYS A 143 18.13 12.85 5.86
C LYS A 143 18.68 13.35 4.53
N ASP A 144 20.00 13.27 4.36
CA ASP A 144 20.71 13.68 3.15
C ASP A 144 20.80 12.51 2.15
N LEU A 145 20.45 12.74 0.89
CA LEU A 145 20.54 11.76 -0.21
C LEU A 145 21.77 11.95 -1.10
N GLY A 146 22.58 12.99 -0.84
CA GLY A 146 23.72 13.45 -1.63
C GLY A 146 23.34 14.35 -2.82
N TRP A 147 22.12 14.21 -3.35
CA TRP A 147 21.56 15.01 -4.45
C TRP A 147 20.28 15.76 -4.05
N GLY A 148 19.86 15.60 -2.79
CA GLY A 148 18.64 16.16 -2.23
C GLY A 148 18.57 15.83 -0.74
N VAL A 149 17.52 16.31 -0.09
CA VAL A 149 17.22 16.08 1.33
C VAL A 149 15.81 15.52 1.41
N VAL A 150 15.55 14.63 2.37
CA VAL A 150 14.20 14.17 2.69
C VAL A 150 13.83 14.54 4.12
N LYS A 151 12.59 14.94 4.32
CA LYS A 151 11.97 15.08 5.64
C LYS A 151 11.04 13.89 5.83
N LEU A 152 11.30 13.08 6.85
CA LEU A 152 10.46 11.95 7.21
C LEU A 152 9.16 12.45 7.83
N ARG A 153 8.05 11.77 7.50
CA ARG A 153 6.78 12.03 8.16
C ARG A 153 6.89 11.59 9.63
N PRO A 154 6.42 12.41 10.59
CA PRO A 154 6.44 12.05 12.00
C PRO A 154 5.85 10.67 12.27
N MET A 155 6.48 9.93 13.18
CA MET A 155 6.16 8.55 13.55
C MET A 155 6.40 7.47 12.48
N VAL A 156 7.01 7.78 11.33
CA VAL A 156 7.21 6.76 10.27
C VAL A 156 7.93 5.51 10.78
N SER A 157 8.99 5.65 11.57
CA SER A 157 9.74 4.49 12.08
C SER A 157 8.91 3.60 13.00
N GLU A 158 8.15 4.21 13.92
CA GLU A 158 7.26 3.48 14.85
C GLU A 158 6.09 2.85 14.11
N PHE A 159 5.54 3.54 13.12
CA PHE A 159 4.50 3.04 12.24
C PHE A 159 4.97 1.77 11.51
N LEU A 160 6.14 1.82 10.86
CA LEU A 160 6.70 0.69 10.12
C LEU A 160 6.99 -0.50 11.04
N GLU A 161 7.60 -0.26 12.21
CA GLU A 161 7.89 -1.30 13.19
C GLU A 161 6.60 -2.03 13.61
N LYS A 162 5.58 -1.28 14.06
CA LYS A 162 4.33 -1.86 14.53
C LYS A 162 3.51 -2.49 13.41
N ALA A 163 3.48 -1.87 12.23
CA ALA A 163 2.79 -2.42 11.06
C ALA A 163 3.43 -3.74 10.60
N SER A 164 4.77 -3.86 10.65
CA SER A 164 5.48 -5.08 10.23
C SER A 164 5.07 -6.35 11.02
N ALA A 165 4.55 -6.18 12.24
CA ALA A 165 4.04 -7.29 13.05
C ALA A 165 2.73 -7.88 12.50
N MET A 166 1.93 -7.06 11.81
CA MET A 166 0.60 -7.40 11.30
C MET A 166 0.54 -7.55 9.77
N PHE A 167 1.53 -6.98 9.07
CA PHE A 167 1.53 -6.88 7.62
C PHE A 167 2.86 -7.33 7.02
N GLU A 168 2.79 -8.01 5.87
CA GLU A 168 3.88 -8.08 4.91
C GLU A 168 3.84 -6.80 4.06
N MET A 169 4.87 -5.97 4.16
CA MET A 169 4.84 -4.62 3.59
C MET A 169 5.59 -4.52 2.25
N TYR A 170 5.02 -3.74 1.34
CA TYR A 170 5.60 -3.34 0.06
C TYR A 170 5.81 -1.83 0.06
N LEU A 171 6.94 -1.36 -0.46
CA LEU A 171 7.05 0.02 -0.95
C LEU A 171 6.66 0.06 -2.42
N TYR A 172 5.82 1.02 -2.81
CA TYR A 172 5.43 1.24 -4.20
C TYR A 172 5.36 2.72 -4.53
N THR A 173 6.42 3.24 -5.18
CA THR A 173 6.52 4.63 -5.63
C THR A 173 6.53 4.72 -7.17
N LEU A 174 6.06 5.85 -7.71
CA LEU A 174 6.27 6.24 -9.11
C LEU A 174 7.64 6.92 -9.34
N GLY A 175 8.49 6.96 -8.32
CA GLY A 175 9.89 7.34 -8.40
C GLY A 175 10.79 6.27 -9.03
N THR A 176 12.05 6.63 -9.25
CA THR A 176 13.05 5.72 -9.87
C THR A 176 13.44 4.58 -8.92
N ARG A 177 13.94 3.45 -9.45
CA ARG A 177 14.48 2.34 -8.66
C ARG A 177 15.63 2.78 -7.75
N SER A 178 16.53 3.62 -8.28
CA SER A 178 17.67 4.16 -7.52
C SER A 178 17.20 4.98 -6.32
N TYR A 179 16.18 5.82 -6.53
CA TYR A 179 15.52 6.59 -5.48
C TYR A 179 14.86 5.67 -4.44
N ALA A 180 13.98 4.77 -4.88
CA ALA A 180 13.23 3.87 -4.01
C ALA A 180 14.16 3.03 -3.12
N ASN A 181 15.26 2.50 -3.68
CA ASN A 181 16.25 1.74 -2.93
C ASN A 181 17.03 2.58 -1.92
N LYS A 182 17.31 3.86 -2.22
CA LYS A 182 17.93 4.77 -1.24
C LYS A 182 16.97 5.07 -0.09
N ILE A 183 15.71 5.36 -0.40
CA ILE A 183 14.69 5.61 0.61
C ILE A 183 14.43 4.39 1.48
N ALA A 184 14.33 3.19 0.89
CA ALA A 184 14.13 1.96 1.65
C ALA A 184 15.23 1.74 2.70
N LYS A 185 16.49 2.05 2.37
CA LYS A 185 17.62 1.99 3.33
C LYS A 185 17.53 3.02 4.45
N ILE A 186 16.85 4.14 4.22
CA ILE A 186 16.61 5.18 5.23
C ILE A 186 15.47 4.77 6.15
N LEU A 187 14.36 4.27 5.58
CA LEU A 187 13.16 3.89 6.31
C LEU A 187 13.32 2.57 7.07
N ASP A 188 14.03 1.61 6.48
CA ASP A 188 14.25 0.25 7.00
C ASP A 188 15.73 -0.15 6.86
N PRO A 189 16.66 0.47 7.62
CA PRO A 189 18.08 0.15 7.54
C PRO A 189 18.42 -1.34 7.74
N PRO A 190 17.74 -2.09 8.63
CA PRO A 190 17.95 -3.54 8.78
C PRO A 190 17.41 -4.38 7.61
N GLY A 191 16.52 -3.82 6.77
CA GLY A 191 15.89 -4.53 5.65
C GLY A 191 14.84 -5.57 6.08
N VAL A 192 14.26 -5.43 7.28
CA VAL A 192 13.32 -6.41 7.86
C VAL A 192 11.88 -6.16 7.38
N CYS A 193 11.52 -4.89 7.19
CA CYS A 193 10.17 -4.47 6.83
C CYS A 193 9.84 -4.78 5.37
N PHE A 194 10.76 -4.45 4.45
CA PHE A 194 10.51 -4.53 3.01
C PHE A 194 11.32 -5.62 2.31
N ASN A 195 12.52 -5.92 2.80
CA ASN A 195 13.47 -6.80 2.12
C ASN A 195 13.60 -6.42 0.63
N ASN A 196 13.15 -7.27 -0.30
CA ASN A 196 13.16 -7.03 -1.73
C ASN A 196 11.84 -6.46 -2.29
N ARG A 197 10.81 -6.24 -1.47
CA ARG A 197 9.46 -5.80 -1.89
C ARG A 197 9.39 -4.28 -2.14
N ILE A 198 10.23 -3.78 -3.04
CA ILE A 198 10.35 -2.36 -3.39
C ILE A 198 10.04 -2.19 -4.88
N ILE A 199 8.82 -1.78 -5.19
CA ILE A 199 8.32 -1.57 -6.55
C ILE A 199 8.53 -0.11 -6.93
N SER A 200 9.25 0.14 -8.02
CA SER A 200 9.44 1.49 -8.57
C SER A 200 8.75 1.66 -9.92
N ARG A 201 8.81 2.87 -10.49
CA ARG A 201 8.33 3.12 -11.86
C ARG A 201 8.99 2.24 -12.93
N ASP A 202 10.19 1.74 -12.65
CA ASP A 202 10.97 0.90 -13.55
C ASP A 202 10.47 -0.55 -13.58
N ASP A 203 9.64 -0.94 -12.61
CA ASP A 203 8.88 -2.22 -12.60
C ASP A 203 7.45 -2.03 -13.14
N ASN A 204 6.92 -0.82 -12.99
CA ASN A 204 5.52 -0.52 -13.26
C ASN A 204 5.19 -0.53 -14.76
N PRO A 205 4.26 -1.39 -15.23
CA PRO A 205 3.87 -1.43 -16.65
C PRO A 205 3.23 -0.11 -17.12
N TYR A 206 2.68 0.69 -16.22
CA TYR A 206 2.06 1.98 -16.54
C TYR A 206 3.00 3.18 -16.37
N GLY A 207 4.29 2.95 -16.11
CA GLY A 207 5.29 4.00 -15.94
C GLY A 207 4.96 4.93 -14.77
N VAL A 208 4.66 6.20 -15.07
CA VAL A 208 4.33 7.24 -14.08
C VAL A 208 2.84 7.61 -14.03
N LYS A 209 1.98 6.89 -14.78
CA LYS A 209 0.56 7.28 -14.93
C LYS A 209 -0.33 6.77 -13.80
N SER A 210 -0.15 5.51 -13.42
CA SER A 210 -0.98 4.83 -12.43
C SER A 210 -0.22 3.65 -11.82
N LYS A 211 -0.72 3.12 -10.71
CA LYS A 211 -0.24 1.95 -9.99
C LYS A 211 -1.28 0.82 -10.10
N THR A 212 -0.84 -0.41 -9.83
CA THR A 212 -1.71 -1.59 -9.85
C THR A 212 -1.27 -2.63 -8.82
N LEU A 213 -2.21 -3.37 -8.22
CA LEU A 213 -1.87 -4.52 -7.39
C LEU A 213 -1.36 -5.73 -8.21
N ASP A 214 -1.25 -5.59 -9.54
CA ASP A 214 -0.73 -6.64 -10.42
C ASP A 214 0.71 -7.08 -10.11
N LEU A 215 1.51 -6.19 -9.52
CA LEU A 215 2.88 -6.46 -9.12
C LEU A 215 3.01 -6.93 -7.66
N VAL A 216 1.91 -6.98 -6.91
CA VAL A 216 1.87 -7.39 -5.50
C VAL A 216 1.47 -8.86 -5.42
N LEU A 217 2.27 -9.65 -4.70
CA LEU A 217 2.06 -11.10 -4.55
C LEU A 217 1.15 -11.45 -3.36
N GLY A 218 0.27 -10.52 -2.97
CA GLY A 218 -0.82 -10.74 -2.04
C GLY A 218 -2.16 -10.70 -2.77
N GLU A 219 -3.13 -11.51 -2.34
CA GLU A 219 -4.52 -11.40 -2.82
C GLU A 219 -5.11 -10.04 -2.42
N GLU A 220 -5.88 -9.41 -3.31
CA GLU A 220 -6.48 -8.10 -3.04
C GLU A 220 -7.42 -8.10 -1.82
N SER A 221 -8.11 -9.21 -1.57
CA SER A 221 -8.97 -9.37 -0.38
C SER A 221 -8.19 -9.34 0.94
N ASN A 222 -6.86 -9.44 0.88
CA ASN A 222 -5.94 -9.47 2.02
C ASN A 222 -4.95 -8.29 1.98
N THR A 223 -5.13 -7.34 1.07
CA THR A 223 -4.16 -6.26 0.78
C THR A 223 -4.79 -4.88 0.98
N LEU A 224 -4.15 -4.04 1.79
CA LEU A 224 -4.50 -2.62 1.94
C LEU A 224 -3.43 -1.74 1.28
N ILE A 225 -3.83 -0.55 0.85
CA ILE A 225 -2.95 0.47 0.26
C ILE A 225 -3.00 1.71 1.15
N LEU A 226 -1.86 2.31 1.45
CA LEU A 226 -1.74 3.63 2.06
C LEU A 226 -1.03 4.55 1.05
N ASP A 227 -1.76 5.53 0.55
CA ASP A 227 -1.31 6.47 -0.48
C ASP A 227 -2.10 7.78 -0.33
N ASP A 228 -1.47 8.92 -0.59
CA ASP A 228 -2.09 10.24 -0.54
C ASP A 228 -2.82 10.59 -1.85
N ASN A 229 -2.55 9.86 -2.93
CA ASN A 229 -3.14 10.15 -4.23
C ASN A 229 -4.09 9.02 -4.69
N PRO A 230 -5.42 9.24 -4.69
CA PRO A 230 -6.35 8.24 -5.18
C PRO A 230 -6.31 8.06 -6.71
N GLU A 231 -5.91 9.09 -7.46
CA GLU A 231 -5.93 9.08 -8.93
C GLU A 231 -4.95 8.06 -9.52
N VAL A 232 -3.87 7.75 -8.81
CA VAL A 232 -2.92 6.72 -9.24
C VAL A 232 -3.43 5.30 -9.02
N TRP A 233 -4.58 5.09 -8.38
CA TRP A 233 -5.17 3.77 -8.10
C TRP A 233 -6.59 3.57 -8.68
N PRO A 234 -6.81 3.81 -9.99
CA PRO A 234 -8.16 3.85 -10.57
C PRO A 234 -8.96 2.55 -10.37
N ASP A 235 -8.29 1.40 -10.40
CA ASP A 235 -8.94 0.08 -10.28
C ASP A 235 -8.95 -0.46 -8.84
N HIS A 236 -8.26 0.21 -7.90
CA HIS A 236 -7.96 -0.33 -6.56
C HIS A 236 -8.43 0.56 -5.40
N LEU A 237 -9.31 1.54 -5.66
CA LEU A 237 -9.83 2.47 -4.64
C LEU A 237 -10.48 1.80 -3.42
N ARG A 238 -11.01 0.57 -3.57
CA ARG A 238 -11.60 -0.18 -2.44
C ARG A 238 -10.57 -0.70 -1.45
N ASN A 239 -9.31 -0.80 -1.87
CA ASN A 239 -8.16 -1.21 -1.04
C ASN A 239 -7.46 0.00 -0.41
N LEU A 240 -7.72 1.21 -0.91
CA LEU A 240 -7.06 2.44 -0.52
C LEU A 240 -7.58 2.99 0.81
N ILE A 241 -6.64 3.16 1.74
CA ILE A 241 -6.75 4.07 2.87
C ILE A 241 -6.07 5.36 2.43
N LEU A 242 -6.88 6.35 2.08
CA LEU A 242 -6.39 7.66 1.65
C LEU A 242 -5.85 8.42 2.86
N ILE A 243 -4.58 8.77 2.84
CA ILE A 243 -3.93 9.59 3.86
C ILE A 243 -3.79 11.03 3.36
N LYS A 244 -3.72 12.00 4.27
CA LYS A 244 -3.46 13.39 3.88
C LYS A 244 -2.05 13.52 3.31
N GLU A 245 -1.89 14.34 2.29
CA GLU A 245 -0.58 14.68 1.71
C GLU A 245 0.34 15.27 2.80
N PHE A 246 1.54 14.73 2.93
CA PHE A 246 2.55 15.23 3.84
C PHE A 246 3.30 16.41 3.23
N VAL A 247 2.97 17.62 3.71
CA VAL A 247 3.59 18.87 3.28
C VAL A 247 4.37 19.50 4.44
N PHE A 248 5.69 19.54 4.30
CA PHE A 248 6.61 20.22 5.20
C PHE A 248 7.03 21.57 4.60
N THR A 249 6.77 22.65 5.34
CA THR A 249 6.95 24.04 4.88
C THR A 249 8.17 24.75 5.48
N GLY A 250 9.02 24.06 6.25
CA GLY A 250 10.23 24.63 6.86
C GLY A 250 10.06 25.13 8.29
N THR A 251 8.82 25.34 8.76
CA THR A 251 8.53 25.75 10.14
C THR A 251 7.68 24.70 10.85
N GLU A 252 8.09 24.33 12.07
CA GLU A 252 7.25 23.60 13.01
C GLU A 252 6.21 24.56 13.59
N THR A 253 5.26 25.08 12.79
CA THR A 253 4.15 25.83 13.38
C THR A 253 3.21 24.88 14.11
N ASP A 254 2.60 25.37 15.20
CA ASP A 254 1.73 24.60 16.08
C ASP A 254 0.52 23.94 15.39
N GLU A 255 0.21 24.36 14.16
CA GLU A 255 -0.90 23.85 13.34
C GLU A 255 -0.46 22.88 12.23
N THR A 256 0.83 22.59 12.08
CA THR A 256 1.30 21.65 11.05
C THR A 256 0.99 20.20 11.41
N GLU A 257 0.91 19.32 10.41
CA GLU A 257 0.80 17.86 10.59
C GLU A 257 1.88 17.26 11.49
N MET A 258 2.93 18.01 11.84
CA MET A 258 3.89 17.60 12.85
C MET A 258 3.30 17.43 14.24
N ASN A 259 2.20 18.13 14.55
CA ASN A 259 1.49 18.00 15.83
C ASN A 259 0.34 17.00 15.79
N THR A 260 -0.09 16.57 14.60
CA THR A 260 -1.12 15.53 14.46
C THR A 260 -0.46 14.20 14.05
N PRO A 261 -0.41 13.19 14.93
CA PRO A 261 0.24 11.91 14.67
C PRO A 261 -0.58 11.04 13.70
N ILE A 262 -0.83 11.51 12.47
CA ILE A 262 -1.71 10.87 11.49
C ILE A 262 -1.30 9.42 11.22
N LEU A 263 0.00 9.11 11.09
CA LEU A 263 0.46 7.73 10.96
C LEU A 263 0.10 6.88 12.19
N GLY A 264 0.09 7.47 13.39
CA GLY A 264 -0.38 6.83 14.61
C GLY A 264 -1.89 6.52 14.57
N GLU A 265 -2.71 7.43 14.07
CA GLU A 265 -4.15 7.19 13.91
C GLU A 265 -4.44 6.15 12.82
N ILE A 266 -3.76 6.24 11.67
CA ILE A 266 -3.85 5.23 10.62
C ILE A 266 -3.41 3.85 11.13
N LEU A 267 -2.38 3.77 11.98
CA LEU A 267 -1.99 2.50 12.58
C LEU A 267 -3.12 1.87 13.40
N LYS A 268 -3.89 2.67 14.17
CA LYS A 268 -5.06 2.17 14.92
C LYS A 268 -6.16 1.66 13.98
N VAL A 269 -6.36 2.33 12.85
CA VAL A 269 -7.29 1.88 11.79
C VAL A 269 -6.85 0.52 11.24
N LEU A 270 -5.56 0.39 10.87
CA LEU A 270 -4.98 -0.86 10.37
C LEU A 270 -5.10 -1.99 11.40
N GLN A 271 -4.82 -1.72 12.68
CA GLN A 271 -5.01 -2.68 13.78
C GLN A 271 -6.46 -3.13 13.93
N THR A 272 -7.41 -2.20 13.78
CA THR A 272 -8.84 -2.50 13.85
C THR A 272 -9.27 -3.39 12.69
N ILE A 273 -8.88 -3.05 11.45
CA ILE A 273 -9.20 -3.85 10.26
C ILE A 273 -8.58 -5.25 10.37
N HIS A 274 -7.31 -5.33 10.78
CA HIS A 274 -6.60 -6.60 10.99
C HIS A 274 -7.31 -7.47 12.03
N SER A 275 -7.64 -6.90 13.20
CA SER A 275 -8.33 -7.62 14.27
C SER A 275 -9.69 -8.16 13.81
N LEU A 276 -10.49 -7.33 13.14
CA LEU A 276 -11.79 -7.74 12.59
C LEU A 276 -11.64 -8.83 11.52
N PHE A 277 -10.62 -8.73 10.67
CA PHE A 277 -10.37 -9.72 9.61
C PHE A 277 -10.11 -11.11 10.20
N PHE A 278 -9.28 -11.22 11.23
CA PHE A 278 -8.96 -12.51 11.85
C PHE A 278 -10.04 -13.03 12.81
N GLN A 279 -11.00 -12.19 13.22
CA GLN A 279 -12.20 -12.60 13.95
C GLN A 279 -13.30 -13.18 13.03
N GLN A 280 -13.31 -12.83 11.75
CA GLN A 280 -14.28 -13.35 10.79
C GLN A 280 -14.02 -14.80 10.39
N GLU A 281 -15.09 -15.51 10.03
CA GLU A 281 -15.02 -16.81 9.35
C GLU A 281 -14.24 -16.70 8.03
N VAL A 282 -13.41 -17.70 7.74
CA VAL A 282 -12.43 -17.68 6.64
C VAL A 282 -13.07 -17.31 5.28
N GLY A 283 -14.26 -17.85 4.97
CA GLY A 283 -14.94 -17.61 3.69
C GLY A 283 -15.53 -16.19 3.51
N CYS A 284 -15.59 -15.38 4.57
CA CYS A 284 -16.16 -14.03 4.52
C CYS A 284 -15.12 -12.91 4.54
N ARG A 285 -13.84 -13.26 4.68
CA ARG A 285 -12.74 -12.32 4.89
C ARG A 285 -12.45 -11.50 3.65
N ASP A 286 -12.56 -10.18 3.77
CA ASP A 286 -12.17 -9.23 2.73
C ASP A 286 -11.88 -7.87 3.37
N VAL A 287 -10.61 -7.45 3.35
CA VAL A 287 -10.17 -6.18 3.94
C VAL A 287 -10.91 -4.98 3.35
N ARG A 288 -11.34 -5.04 2.08
CA ARG A 288 -12.07 -3.95 1.41
C ARG A 288 -13.45 -3.75 2.02
N LYS A 289 -14.13 -4.85 2.38
CA LYS A 289 -15.44 -4.79 3.06
C LYS A 289 -15.27 -4.27 4.49
N LEU A 290 -14.21 -4.68 5.18
CA LEU A 290 -13.91 -4.25 6.54
C LEU A 290 -13.49 -2.78 6.61
N ALA A 291 -12.61 -2.34 5.72
CA ALA A 291 -12.18 -0.94 5.58
C ALA A 291 -13.40 -0.02 5.40
N ARG A 292 -14.29 -0.35 4.46
CA ARG A 292 -15.57 0.37 4.28
C ARG A 292 -16.43 0.36 5.54
N LYS A 293 -16.53 -0.77 6.25
CA LYS A 293 -17.31 -0.87 7.50
C LYS A 293 -16.72 0.02 8.60
N VAL A 294 -15.41 -0.04 8.83
CA VAL A 294 -14.70 0.78 9.82
C VAL A 294 -14.92 2.25 9.50
N ARG A 295 -14.70 2.65 8.25
CA ARG A 295 -14.93 4.03 7.79
C ARG A 295 -16.36 4.48 7.99
N SER A 296 -17.36 3.67 7.65
CA SER A 296 -18.77 4.01 7.82
C SER A 296 -19.22 4.15 9.28
N ASN A 297 -18.39 3.77 10.25
CA ASN A 297 -18.69 3.99 11.66
C ASN A 297 -18.20 5.34 12.19
N VAL A 298 -17.37 6.07 11.42
CA VAL A 298 -16.73 7.31 11.87
C VAL A 298 -17.76 8.37 12.22
N LEU A 299 -18.66 8.71 11.31
CA LEU A 299 -19.73 9.71 11.50
C LEU A 299 -21.12 9.06 11.60
N ARG A 300 -21.18 7.78 12.00
CA ARG A 300 -22.46 7.07 12.14
C ARG A 300 -23.35 7.79 13.16
N GLY A 301 -24.58 8.10 12.74
CA GLY A 301 -25.56 8.83 13.55
C GLY A 301 -25.44 10.35 13.46
N CYS A 302 -24.49 10.88 12.69
CA CYS A 302 -24.43 12.30 12.37
C CYS A 302 -25.33 12.60 11.17
N ASN A 303 -26.30 13.48 11.39
CA ASN A 303 -27.13 14.10 10.35
C ASN A 303 -26.62 15.52 10.09
N LEU A 304 -25.95 15.71 8.96
CA LEU A 304 -25.23 16.93 8.60
C LEU A 304 -26.09 17.79 7.66
N TYR A 305 -26.29 19.05 8.05
CA TYR A 305 -26.83 20.08 7.18
C TYR A 305 -25.70 20.77 6.42
N MET A 306 -25.70 20.64 5.08
CA MET A 306 -24.59 21.06 4.20
C MET A 306 -25.09 21.70 2.89
N LYS A 307 -26.03 22.64 2.98
CA LYS A 307 -26.72 23.23 1.81
C LYS A 307 -25.79 23.80 0.73
N LYS A 308 -24.68 24.44 1.11
CA LYS A 308 -23.76 25.09 0.16
C LYS A 308 -22.90 24.12 -0.65
N VAL A 309 -22.78 22.88 -0.19
CA VAL A 309 -21.84 21.87 -0.72
C VAL A 309 -22.57 20.58 -1.07
N GLU A 310 -23.86 20.69 -1.41
CA GLU A 310 -24.68 19.57 -1.84
C GLU A 310 -24.06 18.90 -3.08
N ASN A 311 -23.95 17.57 -3.06
CA ASN A 311 -23.33 16.75 -4.12
C ASN A 311 -21.86 17.12 -4.43
N SER A 312 -21.13 17.66 -3.45
CA SER A 312 -19.68 17.86 -3.53
C SER A 312 -18.90 16.64 -3.08
N GLU A 313 -17.58 16.64 -3.29
CA GLU A 313 -16.67 15.64 -2.72
C GLU A 313 -16.76 15.57 -1.18
N LEU A 314 -16.96 16.71 -0.51
CA LEU A 314 -17.13 16.76 0.95
C LEU A 314 -18.40 16.02 1.39
N TRP A 315 -19.47 16.12 0.60
CA TRP A 315 -20.72 15.43 0.85
C TRP A 315 -20.57 13.91 0.70
N ASP A 316 -19.89 13.47 -0.35
CA ASP A 316 -19.60 12.05 -0.57
C ASP A 316 -18.63 11.50 0.49
N ALA A 317 -17.66 12.31 0.92
CA ALA A 317 -16.75 12.00 2.01
C ALA A 317 -17.50 11.76 3.33
N ALA A 318 -18.43 12.65 3.68
CA ALA A 318 -19.26 12.50 4.86
C ALA A 318 -20.14 11.24 4.81
N LYS A 319 -20.77 10.96 3.66
CA LYS A 319 -21.55 9.73 3.45
C LYS A 319 -20.70 8.47 3.55
N ALA A 320 -19.49 8.47 2.99
CA ALA A 320 -18.56 7.34 3.10
C ALA A 320 -18.18 7.05 4.56
N MET A 321 -18.19 8.08 5.41
CA MET A 321 -17.99 7.96 6.86
C MET A 321 -19.26 7.58 7.65
N GLY A 322 -20.40 7.36 6.98
CA GLY A 322 -21.65 6.92 7.58
C GLY A 322 -22.56 8.03 8.08
N ALA A 323 -22.29 9.29 7.73
CA ALA A 323 -23.20 10.39 7.99
C ALA A 323 -24.40 10.37 7.03
N THR A 324 -25.53 10.90 7.50
CA THR A 324 -26.64 11.30 6.62
C THR A 324 -26.47 12.78 6.29
N CYS A 325 -26.57 13.15 5.02
CA CYS A 325 -26.41 14.54 4.58
C CYS A 325 -27.74 15.09 4.07
N CYS A 326 -28.04 16.34 4.39
CA CYS A 326 -29.28 17.02 3.99
C CYS A 326 -29.02 18.49 3.63
N SER A 327 -29.82 19.01 2.70
CA SER A 327 -29.81 20.40 2.22
C SER A 327 -30.93 21.26 2.83
N GLU A 328 -31.80 20.63 3.65
CA GLU A 328 -32.92 21.28 4.35
C GLU A 328 -32.85 21.05 5.86
N LEU A 329 -33.15 22.09 6.62
CA LEU A 329 -33.20 22.03 8.08
C LEU A 329 -34.44 21.27 8.54
N ASN A 330 -34.24 20.35 9.48
CA ASN A 330 -35.30 19.58 10.12
C ASN A 330 -34.85 19.09 11.51
N SER A 331 -35.77 18.54 12.28
CA SER A 331 -35.51 18.12 13.67
C SER A 331 -34.42 17.04 13.81
N SER A 332 -34.17 16.25 12.76
CA SER A 332 -33.15 15.19 12.77
C SER A 332 -31.72 15.72 12.63
N VAL A 333 -31.53 16.96 12.17
CA VAL A 333 -30.20 17.57 12.00
C VAL A 333 -29.47 17.59 13.34
N THR A 334 -28.20 17.20 13.31
CA THR A 334 -27.31 17.16 14.48
C THR A 334 -26.19 18.18 14.38
N HIS A 335 -25.68 18.40 13.16
CA HIS A 335 -24.57 19.32 12.88
C HIS A 335 -24.94 20.23 11.71
N LEU A 336 -24.55 21.49 11.80
CA LEU A 336 -24.57 22.43 10.69
C LEU A 336 -23.13 22.74 10.30
N VAL A 337 -22.84 22.59 9.01
CA VAL A 337 -21.49 22.73 8.47
C VAL A 337 -21.36 24.06 7.74
N SER A 338 -20.28 24.80 8.02
CA SER A 338 -19.88 26.03 7.33
C SER A 338 -21.00 27.10 7.23
N CYS A 339 -21.83 27.22 8.28
CA CYS A 339 -22.91 28.20 8.34
C CYS A 339 -22.37 29.59 8.74
N MET A 340 -22.73 30.62 7.98
CA MET A 340 -22.32 31.99 8.25
C MET A 340 -22.97 32.51 9.54
N ARG A 341 -22.18 33.05 10.46
CA ARG A 341 -22.67 33.64 11.71
C ARG A 341 -23.75 34.68 11.43
N GLY A 342 -24.88 34.58 12.15
CA GLY A 342 -26.04 35.46 11.97
C GLY A 342 -26.99 35.09 10.83
N SER A 343 -26.65 34.11 9.99
CA SER A 343 -27.60 33.57 8.99
C SER A 343 -28.78 32.86 9.66
N LYS A 344 -29.89 32.71 8.93
CA LYS A 344 -31.08 31.99 9.43
C LYS A 344 -30.74 30.58 9.90
N ASP A 345 -29.90 29.88 9.15
CA ASP A 345 -29.50 28.51 9.46
C ASP A 345 -28.61 28.46 10.70
N TYR A 346 -27.66 29.39 10.83
CA TYR A 346 -26.82 29.52 12.02
C TYR A 346 -27.67 29.78 13.28
N ASN A 347 -28.58 30.75 13.23
CA ASN A 347 -29.43 31.09 14.37
C ASN A 347 -30.32 29.91 14.76
N TRP A 348 -30.89 29.20 13.78
CA TRP A 348 -31.64 27.97 14.03
C TRP A 348 -30.79 26.90 14.72
N GLY A 349 -29.54 26.72 14.28
CA GLY A 349 -28.59 25.78 14.90
C GLY A 349 -28.29 26.12 16.36
N VAL A 350 -28.07 27.41 16.67
CA VAL A 350 -27.86 27.90 18.05
C VAL A 350 -29.11 27.67 18.91
N GLU A 351 -30.28 28.11 18.44
CA GLU A 351 -31.56 27.97 19.15
C GLU A 351 -31.89 26.51 19.48
N ASN A 352 -31.58 25.60 18.55
CA ASN A 352 -31.84 24.17 18.67
C ASN A 352 -30.65 23.37 19.25
N LYS A 353 -29.62 24.07 19.77
CA LYS A 353 -28.43 23.47 20.41
C LYS A 353 -27.75 22.40 19.56
N LYS A 354 -27.58 22.69 18.27
CA LYS A 354 -26.90 21.82 17.31
C LYS A 354 -25.41 22.14 17.29
N PHE A 355 -24.61 21.17 16.85
CA PHE A 355 -23.18 21.41 16.64
C PHE A 355 -22.98 22.31 15.42
N LEU A 356 -22.17 23.35 15.58
CA LEU A 356 -21.81 24.28 14.52
C LEU A 356 -20.33 24.07 14.21
N VAL A 357 -20.03 23.45 13.08
CA VAL A 357 -18.66 23.02 12.74
C VAL A 357 -18.21 23.61 11.41
N HIS A 358 -16.92 23.89 11.30
CA HIS A 358 -16.28 24.17 10.03
C HIS A 358 -16.13 22.89 9.19
N GLU A 359 -16.07 23.01 7.86
CA GLU A 359 -15.88 21.88 6.95
C GLU A 359 -14.60 21.07 7.21
N SER A 360 -13.56 21.70 7.79
CA SER A 360 -12.33 21.02 8.18
C SER A 360 -12.56 19.89 9.19
N TRP A 361 -13.63 19.94 10.00
CA TRP A 361 -14.01 18.84 10.88
C TRP A 361 -14.28 17.54 10.09
N ILE A 362 -14.98 17.65 8.96
CA ILE A 362 -15.27 16.50 8.09
C ILE A 362 -13.99 16.07 7.37
N VAL A 363 -13.23 17.03 6.84
CA VAL A 363 -11.99 16.75 6.09
C VAL A 363 -10.97 16.03 6.98
N GLU A 364 -10.75 16.50 8.20
CA GLU A 364 -9.80 15.87 9.13
C GLU A 364 -10.31 14.52 9.64
N ALA A 365 -11.61 14.41 9.96
CA ALA A 365 -12.22 13.14 10.31
C ALA A 365 -12.07 12.09 9.20
N TYR A 366 -12.13 12.54 7.94
CA TYR A 366 -11.98 11.71 6.76
C TYR A 366 -10.56 11.15 6.59
N TYR A 367 -9.53 11.97 6.83
CA TYR A 367 -8.15 11.51 6.75
C TYR A 367 -7.72 10.69 7.97
N LEU A 368 -8.23 11.01 9.16
CA LEU A 368 -7.89 10.32 10.40
C LEU A 368 -8.76 9.07 10.66
N TRP A 369 -9.86 8.91 9.92
CA TRP A 369 -10.89 7.88 10.14
C TRP A 369 -11.39 7.88 11.60
N GLN A 370 -11.60 9.09 12.13
CA GLN A 370 -11.99 9.29 13.52
C GLN A 370 -12.97 10.47 13.61
N ARG A 371 -14.02 10.33 14.44
CA ARG A 371 -14.84 11.49 14.80
C ARG A 371 -14.07 12.35 15.78
N LEU A 372 -13.81 13.59 15.36
CA LEU A 372 -13.06 14.55 16.15
C LEU A 372 -14.02 15.35 17.05
N PRO A 373 -13.55 15.87 18.20
CA PRO A 373 -14.37 16.73 19.05
C PRO A 373 -14.85 17.95 18.28
N GLU A 374 -16.16 18.18 18.24
CA GLU A 374 -16.78 19.25 17.47
C GLU A 374 -16.31 20.65 17.94
N GLU A 375 -15.97 20.79 19.22
CA GLU A 375 -15.56 22.06 19.84
C GLU A 375 -14.28 22.63 19.22
N ASN A 376 -13.36 21.77 18.80
CA ASN A 376 -12.09 22.15 18.16
C ASN A 376 -12.28 22.78 16.77
N TYR A 377 -13.48 22.62 16.19
CA TYR A 377 -13.83 23.10 14.85
C TYR A 377 -15.02 24.06 14.89
N SER A 378 -15.32 24.57 16.09
CA SER A 378 -16.33 25.60 16.26
C SER A 378 -15.87 26.90 15.62
N TYR A 379 -16.80 27.61 14.96
CA TYR A 379 -16.51 28.90 14.32
C TYR A 379 -15.98 29.93 15.33
N ILE A 380 -14.69 30.29 15.21
CA ILE A 380 -14.15 31.56 15.71
C ILE A 380 -13.80 32.40 14.48
N ILE A 381 -14.81 33.02 13.86
CA ILE A 381 -14.56 34.13 12.94
C ILE A 381 -15.32 35.33 13.51
N ASP A 382 -14.58 36.21 14.19
CA ASP A 382 -15.00 37.59 14.36
C ASP A 382 -15.00 38.27 12.99
N GLN A 383 -15.97 39.15 12.77
CA GLN A 383 -16.27 39.80 11.49
C GLN A 383 -15.19 40.81 11.03
N SER A 384 -13.90 40.50 11.10
CA SER A 384 -12.84 41.49 10.92
C SER A 384 -11.75 41.14 9.91
N THR A 385 -12.05 40.37 8.86
CA THR A 385 -11.17 40.31 7.67
C THR A 385 -11.99 40.10 6.39
N GLU A 386 -12.72 41.15 5.98
CA GLU A 386 -12.83 41.50 4.56
C GLU A 386 -11.77 42.58 4.30
N PHE A 387 -10.76 42.26 3.48
CA PHE A 387 -9.99 43.24 2.71
C PHE A 387 -9.54 42.60 1.39
#